data_AF-A0A955R3Q1-F1
#
_entry.id   AF-A0A955R3Q1-F1
#
_cell.length_a   1.000
_cell.length_b   1.000
_cell.length_c   1.000
_cell.angle_alpha   90.00
_cell.angle_beta   90.00
_cell.angle_gamma   90.00
#
_symmetry.space_group_name_H-M   'P 1'
#
loop_
_entity.id
_entity.type
_entity.pdbx_description
1 polymer ?
#
loop_
_entity_poly.entity_id
_entity_poly.type
_entity_poly.pdbx_seq_one_letter_code
_entity_poly.pdbx_strand_id
1 'polypeptide(L)'
;MALPKRFKKYLEWSFYTFLFFLFLSSGAGFWLWNEYQPKLVELERKDPDRYLEMVEAAKGLELRQAFDHYQTIDRMTEWDVYTLRYSKWKKRWREDAEFKDAYLEARSDRYDRLREERRQEYTRRQERLKAVTVSAPEKRKKAWQAKSPWEKTILLQEGCLRYLEMERKAALKRQRLDHPARDTGFLSPERVVGSTPAEECDRLVTISHSEEIAEQSLANVQRSMNYYFFTVMSEELGLPETTRHDIDDRLAKMAHDFDAY
;
A
#
# COMPACT_ATOMS: atom_id res chain seq x y z
N MET A 1 -54.87 -59.13 38.28
CA MET A 1 -53.90 -58.93 39.37
C MET A 1 -53.35 -57.51 39.27
N ALA A 2 -53.63 -56.66 40.25
CA ALA A 2 -53.09 -55.31 40.29
C ALA A 2 -51.64 -55.37 40.80
N LEU A 3 -50.69 -54.88 40.00
CA LEU A 3 -49.29 -54.76 40.41
C LEU A 3 -49.19 -53.92 41.69
N PRO A 4 -48.40 -54.34 42.70
CA PRO A 4 -48.28 -53.61 43.95
C PRO A 4 -47.75 -52.19 43.68
N LYS A 5 -48.41 -51.17 44.24
CA LYS A 5 -48.12 -49.74 43.98
C LYS A 5 -46.64 -49.37 44.12
N ARG A 6 -45.89 -50.08 44.97
CA ARG A 6 -44.44 -49.90 45.17
C ARG A 6 -43.59 -50.37 43.99
N PHE A 7 -44.02 -51.39 43.25
CA PHE A 7 -43.30 -51.94 42.08
C PHE A 7 -43.44 -51.02 40.86
N LYS A 8 -44.62 -50.43 40.65
CA LYS A 8 -44.83 -49.41 39.60
C LYS A 8 -43.94 -48.19 39.82
N LYS A 9 -43.79 -47.76 41.08
CA LYS A 9 -42.92 -46.64 41.47
C LYS A 9 -41.43 -46.94 41.24
N TYR A 10 -41.01 -48.19 41.40
CA TYR A 10 -39.62 -48.62 41.14
C TYR A 10 -39.31 -48.69 39.65
N LEU A 11 -40.25 -49.20 38.84
CA LEU A 11 -40.15 -49.20 37.37
C LEU A 11 -40.10 -47.77 36.81
N GLU A 12 -40.95 -46.87 37.31
CA GLU A 12 -40.91 -45.45 36.95
C GLU A 12 -39.54 -44.84 37.32
N TRP A 13 -39.04 -45.07 38.54
CA TRP A 13 -37.73 -44.55 38.96
C TRP A 13 -36.56 -45.13 38.16
N SER A 14 -36.59 -46.43 37.83
CA SER A 14 -35.58 -47.07 36.96
C SER A 14 -35.61 -46.51 35.54
N PHE A 15 -36.78 -46.16 35.02
CA PHE A 15 -36.93 -45.56 33.70
C PHE A 15 -36.41 -44.12 33.68
N TYR A 16 -36.74 -43.31 34.70
CA TYR A 16 -36.24 -41.94 34.81
C TYR A 16 -34.73 -41.88 35.04
N THR A 17 -34.15 -42.81 35.81
CA THR A 17 -32.70 -42.90 35.98
C THR A 17 -31.99 -43.31 34.69
N PHE A 18 -32.52 -44.28 33.94
CA PHE A 18 -31.99 -44.64 32.63
C PHE A 18 -32.05 -43.48 31.62
N LEU A 19 -33.18 -42.77 31.55
CA LEU A 19 -33.32 -41.57 30.73
C LEU A 19 -32.36 -40.46 31.15
N PHE A 20 -32.13 -40.29 32.45
CA PHE A 20 -31.17 -39.32 32.96
C PHE A 20 -29.73 -39.67 32.54
N PHE A 21 -29.33 -40.94 32.60
CA PHE A 21 -28.02 -41.38 32.11
C PHE A 21 -27.88 -41.25 30.59
N LEU A 22 -28.93 -41.50 29.80
CA LEU A 22 -28.94 -41.24 28.36
C LEU A 22 -28.81 -39.74 28.04
N PHE A 23 -29.47 -38.88 28.81
CA PHE A 23 -29.36 -37.44 28.64
C PHE A 23 -27.96 -36.93 29.01
N LEU A 24 -27.39 -37.44 30.11
CA LEU A 24 -26.01 -37.16 30.50
C LEU A 24 -24.98 -37.64 29.47
N SER A 25 -25.13 -38.86 28.92
CA SER A 25 -24.21 -39.37 27.90
C SER A 25 -24.32 -38.60 26.59
N SER A 26 -25.53 -38.21 26.20
CA SER A 26 -25.76 -37.38 25.02
C SER A 26 -25.19 -35.97 25.20
N GLY A 27 -25.36 -35.37 26.38
CA GLY A 27 -24.78 -34.07 26.72
C GLY A 27 -23.25 -34.10 26.76
N ALA A 28 -22.67 -35.14 27.35
CA ALA A 28 -21.22 -35.35 27.36
C ALA A 28 -20.66 -35.59 25.96
N GLY A 29 -21.35 -36.38 25.13
CA GLY A 29 -20.98 -36.60 23.73
C GLY A 29 -21.05 -35.32 22.89
N PHE A 30 -22.07 -34.49 23.09
CA PHE A 30 -22.19 -33.20 22.41
C PHE A 30 -21.08 -32.22 22.83
N TRP A 31 -20.77 -32.16 24.12
CA TRP A 31 -19.68 -31.33 24.63
C TRP A 31 -18.31 -31.79 24.09
N LEU A 32 -18.04 -33.10 24.13
CA LEU A 32 -16.84 -33.69 23.56
C LEU A 32 -16.75 -33.43 22.05
N TRP A 33 -17.87 -33.54 21.33
CA TRP A 33 -17.91 -33.25 19.89
C TRP A 33 -17.53 -31.80 19.60
N ASN A 34 -18.11 -30.83 20.30
CA ASN A 34 -17.80 -29.41 20.08
C ASN A 34 -16.34 -29.06 20.37
N GLU A 35 -15.70 -29.71 21.35
CA GLU A 35 -14.29 -29.50 21.66
C GLU A 35 -13.36 -30.12 20.60
N TYR A 36 -13.71 -31.29 20.07
CA TYR A 36 -12.87 -32.03 19.13
C TYR A 36 -13.09 -31.66 17.65
N GLN A 37 -14.27 -31.15 17.29
CA GLN A 37 -14.58 -30.71 15.92
C GLN A 37 -13.53 -29.75 15.34
N PRO A 38 -13.10 -28.66 16.04
CA PRO A 38 -12.10 -27.75 15.49
C PRO A 38 -10.74 -28.43 15.29
N LYS A 39 -10.37 -29.37 16.16
CA LYS A 39 -9.10 -30.11 16.02
C LYS A 39 -9.12 -31.02 14.80
N LEU A 40 -10.25 -31.67 14.52
CA LEU A 40 -10.41 -32.49 13.32
C LEU A 40 -10.29 -31.65 12.03
N VAL A 41 -10.90 -30.46 12.01
CA VAL A 41 -10.77 -29.51 10.89
C VAL A 41 -9.31 -29.06 10.72
N GLU A 42 -8.58 -28.83 11.81
CA GLU A 42 -7.16 -28.49 11.73
C GLU A 42 -6.33 -29.62 11.11
N LEU A 43 -6.56 -30.88 11.52
CA LEU A 43 -5.85 -32.04 10.99
C LEU A 43 -6.14 -32.24 9.50
N GLU A 44 -7.41 -32.15 9.10
CA GLU A 44 -7.83 -32.20 7.69
C GLU A 44 -7.15 -31.10 6.87
N ARG A 45 -7.03 -29.89 7.42
CA ARG A 45 -6.35 -28.77 6.76
C ARG A 45 -4.84 -29.01 6.60
N LYS A 46 -4.19 -29.69 7.55
CA LYS A 46 -2.75 -29.96 7.52
C LYS A 46 -2.38 -30.98 6.44
N ASP A 47 -3.03 -32.15 6.45
CA ASP A 47 -2.85 -33.18 5.43
C ASP A 47 -4.17 -33.96 5.18
N PRO A 48 -4.95 -33.57 4.16
CA PRO A 48 -6.27 -34.15 3.92
C PRO A 48 -6.21 -35.64 3.54
N ASP A 49 -5.16 -36.06 2.82
CA ASP A 49 -5.03 -37.45 2.36
C ASP A 49 -4.78 -38.37 3.56
N ARG A 50 -3.84 -38.00 4.43
CA ARG A 50 -3.55 -38.76 5.65
C ARG A 50 -4.66 -38.67 6.69
N TYR A 51 -5.41 -37.56 6.70
CA TYR A 51 -6.62 -37.44 7.54
C TYR A 51 -7.70 -38.43 7.09
N LEU A 52 -7.86 -38.64 5.78
CA LEU A 52 -8.78 -39.64 5.26
C LEU A 52 -8.36 -41.06 5.68
N GLU A 53 -7.07 -41.40 5.55
CA GLU A 53 -6.51 -42.67 6.04
C GLU A 53 -6.78 -42.87 7.54
N MET A 54 -6.60 -41.82 8.35
CA MET A 54 -6.90 -41.83 9.78
C MET A 54 -8.38 -42.17 10.05
N VAL A 55 -9.31 -41.55 9.32
CA VAL A 55 -10.76 -41.76 9.48
C VAL A 55 -11.16 -43.17 9.04
N GLU A 56 -10.58 -43.67 7.95
CA GLU A 56 -10.83 -45.03 7.46
C GLU A 56 -10.32 -46.09 8.45
N ALA A 57 -9.09 -45.93 8.96
CA ALA A 57 -8.55 -46.80 10.00
C ALA A 57 -9.40 -46.78 11.28
N ALA A 58 -9.90 -45.61 11.69
CA ALA A 58 -10.78 -45.48 12.85
C ALA A 58 -12.12 -46.21 12.64
N LYS A 59 -12.72 -46.11 11.45
CA LYS A 59 -13.94 -46.85 11.09
C LYS A 59 -13.71 -48.36 11.04
N GLY A 60 -12.53 -48.79 10.59
CA GLY A 60 -12.09 -50.19 10.59
C GLY A 60 -11.74 -50.74 11.97
N LEU A 61 -11.86 -49.94 13.04
CA LEU A 61 -11.45 -50.27 14.41
C LEU A 61 -9.94 -50.55 14.55
N GLU A 62 -9.13 -50.08 13.59
CA GLU A 62 -7.67 -50.14 13.62
C GLU A 62 -7.10 -48.98 14.43
N LEU A 63 -7.47 -48.92 15.71
CA LEU A 63 -7.23 -47.77 16.59
C LEU A 63 -5.75 -47.36 16.68
N ARG A 64 -4.83 -48.33 16.58
CA ARG A 64 -3.39 -48.05 16.57
C ARG A 64 -2.97 -47.28 15.32
N GLN A 65 -3.41 -47.72 14.14
CA GLN A 65 -3.08 -47.07 12.88
C GLN A 65 -3.70 -45.68 12.82
N ALA A 66 -4.98 -45.56 13.20
CA ALA A 66 -5.65 -44.27 13.31
C ALA A 66 -4.89 -43.29 14.23
N PHE A 67 -4.41 -43.76 15.37
CA PHE A 67 -3.64 -42.93 16.29
C PHE A 67 -2.26 -42.53 15.75
N ASP A 68 -1.58 -43.42 15.03
CA ASP A 68 -0.29 -43.13 14.38
C ASP A 68 -0.46 -42.05 13.29
N HIS A 69 -1.51 -42.14 12.46
CA HIS A 69 -1.86 -41.10 11.49
C HIS A 69 -2.18 -39.77 12.18
N TYR A 70 -3.00 -39.79 13.24
CA TYR A 70 -3.30 -38.61 14.06
C TYR A 70 -2.04 -37.93 14.57
N GLN A 71 -1.14 -38.67 15.23
CA GLN A 71 0.09 -38.11 15.80
C GLN A 71 0.97 -37.50 14.72
N THR A 72 1.02 -38.14 13.56
CA THR A 72 1.84 -37.67 12.44
C THR A 72 1.34 -36.32 11.94
N ILE A 73 0.02 -36.17 11.74
CA ILE A 73 -0.58 -34.91 11.28
C ILE A 73 -0.50 -33.83 12.37
N ASP A 74 -0.79 -34.17 13.62
CA ASP A 74 -0.81 -33.24 14.75
C ASP A 74 0.58 -32.59 14.97
N ARG A 75 1.65 -33.39 14.83
CA ARG A 75 3.05 -32.95 14.96
C ARG A 75 3.59 -32.18 13.77
N MET A 76 2.86 -32.11 12.64
CA MET A 76 3.33 -31.32 11.50
C MET A 76 3.41 -29.84 11.88
N THR A 77 4.58 -29.27 11.65
CA THR A 77 4.79 -27.82 11.73
C THR A 77 4.19 -27.13 10.50
N GLU A 78 4.02 -25.80 10.57
CA GLU A 78 3.59 -25.01 9.41
C GLU A 78 4.52 -25.20 8.20
N TRP A 79 5.82 -25.37 8.44
CA TRP A 79 6.81 -25.61 7.39
C TRP A 79 6.62 -26.97 6.70
N ASP A 80 6.29 -28.01 7.45
CA ASP A 80 6.00 -29.34 6.90
C ASP A 80 4.76 -29.30 6.01
N VAL A 81 3.72 -28.59 6.45
CA VAL A 81 2.48 -28.39 5.69
C VAL A 81 2.78 -27.63 4.39
N TYR A 82 3.57 -26.56 4.46
CA TYR A 82 3.99 -25.81 3.29
C TYR A 82 4.77 -26.69 2.30
N THR A 83 5.75 -27.43 2.81
CA THR A 83 6.62 -28.32 2.02
C THR A 83 5.80 -29.41 1.34
N LEU A 84 4.87 -30.05 2.06
CA LEU A 84 3.96 -31.06 1.52
C LEU A 84 3.06 -30.50 0.42
N ARG A 85 2.47 -29.32 0.63
CA ARG A 85 1.64 -28.67 -0.39
C ARG A 85 2.45 -28.29 -1.62
N TYR A 86 3.65 -27.75 -1.41
CA TYR A 86 4.55 -27.40 -2.50
C TYR A 86 5.02 -28.64 -3.28
N SER A 87 5.34 -29.75 -2.61
CA SER A 87 5.74 -30.99 -3.28
C SER A 87 4.60 -31.59 -4.08
N LYS A 88 3.37 -31.63 -3.53
CA LYS A 88 2.15 -32.08 -4.24
C LYS A 88 1.89 -31.19 -5.46
N TRP A 89 1.95 -29.87 -5.29
CA TRP A 89 1.80 -28.91 -6.39
C TRP A 89 2.86 -29.11 -7.48
N LYS A 90 4.13 -29.24 -7.09
CA LYS A 90 5.26 -29.44 -8.01
C LYS A 90 5.16 -30.78 -8.77
N LYS A 91 4.65 -31.82 -8.11
CA LYS A 91 4.35 -33.11 -8.75
C LYS A 91 3.28 -32.95 -9.82
N ARG A 92 2.12 -32.37 -9.45
CA ARG A 92 1.03 -32.08 -10.40
C ARG A 92 1.49 -31.20 -11.56
N TRP A 93 2.29 -30.17 -11.29
CA TRP A 93 2.86 -29.30 -12.31
C TRP A 93 3.69 -30.04 -13.38
N ARG A 94 4.32 -31.17 -13.02
CA ARG A 94 5.14 -31.98 -13.93
C ARG A 94 4.33 -33.02 -14.69
N GLU A 95 3.33 -33.60 -14.02
CA GLU A 95 2.60 -34.76 -14.51
C GLU A 95 1.31 -34.38 -15.26
N ASP A 96 0.70 -33.25 -14.93
CA ASP A 96 -0.61 -32.82 -15.41
C ASP A 96 -0.48 -31.53 -16.24
N ALA A 97 -0.52 -31.68 -17.57
CA ALA A 97 -0.40 -30.58 -18.52
C ALA A 97 -1.64 -29.65 -18.47
N GLU A 98 -2.83 -30.19 -18.29
CA GLU A 98 -4.08 -29.41 -18.18
C GLU A 98 -4.04 -28.52 -16.94
N PHE A 99 -3.59 -29.05 -15.79
CA PHE A 99 -3.39 -28.27 -14.59
C PHE A 99 -2.40 -27.13 -14.79
N LYS A 100 -1.27 -27.40 -15.48
CA LYS A 100 -0.24 -26.39 -15.75
C LYS A 100 -0.80 -25.26 -16.62
N ASP A 101 -1.49 -25.59 -17.70
CA ASP A 101 -2.01 -24.60 -18.65
C ASP A 101 -3.11 -23.76 -18.00
N ALA A 102 -4.07 -24.38 -17.31
CA ALA A 102 -5.11 -23.68 -16.57
C ALA A 102 -4.53 -22.76 -15.47
N TYR A 103 -3.46 -23.18 -14.78
CA TYR A 103 -2.78 -22.35 -13.79
C TYR A 103 -2.09 -21.13 -14.43
N LEU A 104 -1.43 -21.31 -15.58
CA LEU A 104 -0.78 -20.23 -16.31
C LEU A 104 -1.78 -19.21 -16.85
N GLU A 105 -2.90 -19.69 -17.42
CA GLU A 105 -4.00 -18.85 -17.91
C GLU A 105 -4.62 -18.02 -16.78
N ALA A 106 -5.02 -18.67 -15.68
CA ALA A 106 -5.58 -17.96 -14.52
C ALA A 106 -4.61 -16.94 -13.91
N ARG A 107 -3.30 -17.21 -13.99
CA ARG A 107 -2.26 -16.27 -13.57
C ARG A 107 -2.17 -15.07 -14.54
N SER A 108 -2.23 -15.31 -15.84
CA SER A 108 -2.27 -14.25 -16.86
C SER A 108 -3.48 -13.34 -16.66
N ASP A 109 -4.68 -13.91 -16.53
CA ASP A 109 -5.92 -13.17 -16.32
C ASP A 109 -5.89 -12.31 -15.05
N ARG A 110 -5.26 -12.82 -13.99
CA ARG A 110 -5.06 -12.04 -12.76
C ARG A 110 -4.12 -10.87 -13.01
N TYR A 111 -3.02 -11.06 -13.74
CA TYR A 111 -2.10 -9.98 -14.07
C TYR A 111 -2.77 -8.91 -14.94
N ASP A 112 -3.58 -9.31 -15.91
CA ASP A 112 -4.28 -8.39 -16.78
C ASP A 112 -5.35 -7.60 -16.02
N ARG A 113 -6.11 -8.24 -15.14
CA ARG A 113 -7.04 -7.54 -14.21
C ARG A 113 -6.31 -6.53 -13.32
N LEU A 114 -5.22 -6.93 -12.67
CA LEU A 114 -4.43 -6.03 -11.83
C LEU A 114 -3.78 -4.88 -12.61
N ARG A 115 -3.44 -5.11 -13.89
CA ARG A 115 -2.94 -4.07 -14.78
C ARG A 115 -4.04 -3.06 -15.08
N GLU A 116 -5.23 -3.53 -15.40
CA GLU A 116 -6.37 -2.66 -15.74
C GLU A 116 -6.87 -1.90 -14.51
N GLU A 117 -6.96 -2.53 -13.34
CA GLU A 117 -7.27 -1.86 -12.07
C GLU A 117 -6.29 -0.72 -11.76
N ARG A 118 -4.98 -0.98 -11.89
CA ARG A 118 -3.95 0.05 -11.72
C ARG A 118 -4.08 1.19 -12.73
N ARG A 119 -4.40 0.87 -13.99
CA ARG A 119 -4.63 1.87 -15.04
C ARG A 119 -5.84 2.73 -14.71
N GLN A 120 -6.94 2.13 -14.28
CA GLN A 120 -8.16 2.84 -13.89
C GLN A 120 -7.92 3.73 -12.67
N GLU A 121 -7.22 3.22 -11.64
CA GLU A 121 -6.88 4.01 -10.46
C GLU A 121 -6.00 5.21 -10.83
N TYR A 122 -4.98 4.99 -11.68
CA TYR A 122 -4.12 6.06 -12.18
C TYR A 122 -4.93 7.12 -12.94
N THR A 123 -5.83 6.69 -13.83
CA THR A 123 -6.70 7.60 -14.61
C THR A 123 -7.62 8.41 -13.70
N ARG A 124 -8.28 7.76 -12.74
CA ARG A 124 -9.12 8.44 -11.73
C ARG A 124 -8.31 9.45 -10.92
N ARG A 125 -7.07 9.12 -10.55
CA ARG A 125 -6.18 10.02 -9.83
C ARG A 125 -5.82 11.24 -10.68
N GLN A 126 -5.49 11.04 -11.95
CA GLN A 126 -5.24 12.11 -12.92
C GLN A 126 -6.46 13.02 -13.11
N GLU A 127 -7.66 12.45 -13.26
CA GLU A 127 -8.89 13.23 -13.39
C GLU A 127 -9.20 14.05 -12.13
N ARG A 128 -9.05 13.47 -10.94
CA ARG A 128 -9.20 14.21 -9.67
C ARG A 128 -8.19 15.34 -9.55
N LEU A 129 -6.93 15.09 -9.91
CA LEU A 129 -5.89 16.12 -9.93
C LEU A 129 -6.29 17.24 -10.89
N LYS A 130 -6.69 16.92 -12.13
CA LYS A 130 -7.17 17.92 -13.10
C LYS A 130 -8.36 18.72 -12.57
N ALA A 131 -9.34 18.08 -11.93
CA ALA A 131 -10.51 18.79 -11.38
C ALA A 131 -10.13 19.79 -10.27
N VAL A 132 -9.19 19.42 -9.39
CA VAL A 132 -8.64 20.32 -8.36
C VAL A 132 -7.81 21.43 -9.01
N THR A 133 -6.94 21.08 -9.95
CA THR A 133 -6.04 21.98 -10.66
C THR A 133 -6.77 22.94 -11.61
N VAL A 134 -8.01 22.69 -12.05
CA VAL A 134 -8.78 23.61 -12.91
C VAL A 134 -9.64 24.59 -12.11
N SER A 135 -10.12 24.23 -10.92
CA SER A 135 -10.94 25.14 -10.09
C SER A 135 -10.12 26.08 -9.18
N ALA A 136 -8.90 25.67 -8.82
CA ALA A 136 -7.98 26.43 -7.97
C ALA A 136 -7.19 27.59 -8.64
N PRO A 137 -6.77 27.55 -9.92
CA PRO A 137 -5.82 28.50 -10.47
C PRO A 137 -6.48 29.85 -10.73
N GLU A 138 -7.70 29.89 -11.25
CA GLU A 138 -8.44 31.15 -11.45
C GLU A 138 -8.84 31.81 -10.13
N LYS A 139 -9.18 31.01 -9.11
CA LYS A 139 -9.42 31.53 -7.76
C LYS A 139 -8.14 32.06 -7.12
N ARG A 140 -7.01 31.37 -7.30
CA ARG A 140 -5.69 31.80 -6.81
C ARG A 140 -5.18 33.05 -7.53
N LYS A 141 -5.37 33.16 -8.86
CA LYS A 141 -5.06 34.37 -9.63
C LYS A 141 -5.85 35.58 -9.14
N LYS A 142 -7.17 35.42 -8.94
CA LYS A 142 -8.01 36.47 -8.37
C LYS A 142 -7.59 36.84 -6.95
N ALA A 143 -7.25 35.84 -6.12
CA ALA A 143 -6.75 36.07 -4.76
C ALA A 143 -5.38 36.78 -4.76
N TRP A 144 -4.50 36.47 -5.71
CA TRP A 144 -3.21 37.14 -5.90
C TRP A 144 -3.38 38.60 -6.30
N GLN A 145 -4.26 38.87 -7.26
CA GLN A 145 -4.58 40.23 -7.71
C GLN A 145 -5.18 41.08 -6.58
N ALA A 146 -5.97 40.47 -5.69
CA ALA A 146 -6.59 41.15 -4.56
C ALA A 146 -5.63 41.46 -3.38
N LYS A 147 -4.39 40.93 -3.40
CA LYS A 147 -3.40 41.18 -2.34
C LYS A 147 -2.70 42.52 -2.53
N SER A 148 -2.35 43.14 -1.41
CA SER A 148 -1.52 44.34 -1.39
C SER A 148 -0.09 44.04 -1.88
N PRO A 149 0.66 45.03 -2.41
CA PRO A 149 2.04 44.83 -2.84
C PRO A 149 2.95 44.25 -1.75
N TRP A 150 2.77 44.69 -0.50
CA TRP A 150 3.52 44.14 0.63
C TRP A 150 3.22 42.65 0.86
N GLU A 151 1.94 42.26 0.88
CA GLU A 151 1.57 40.84 1.00
C GLU A 151 2.09 39.99 -0.16
N LYS A 152 2.12 40.53 -1.38
CA LYS A 152 2.72 39.87 -2.55
C LYS A 152 4.22 39.63 -2.33
N THR A 153 4.95 40.64 -1.85
CA THR A 153 6.40 40.49 -1.58
C THR A 153 6.69 39.46 -0.49
N ILE A 154 5.91 39.42 0.59
CA ILE A 154 6.06 38.43 1.67
C ILE A 154 5.82 37.01 1.14
N LEU A 155 4.73 36.80 0.39
CA LEU A 155 4.43 35.49 -0.18
C LEU A 155 5.46 35.04 -1.22
N LEU A 156 6.01 35.98 -2.00
CA LEU A 156 7.11 35.69 -2.91
C LEU A 156 8.36 35.26 -2.15
N GLN A 157 8.69 35.94 -1.04
CA GLN A 157 9.83 35.58 -0.21
C GLN A 157 9.65 34.19 0.42
N GLU A 158 8.50 33.91 1.04
CA GLU A 158 8.18 32.59 1.60
C GLU A 158 8.22 31.49 0.54
N GLY A 159 7.65 31.77 -0.65
CA GLY A 159 7.67 30.85 -1.79
C GLY A 159 9.10 30.57 -2.24
N CYS A 160 9.88 31.61 -2.49
CA CYS A 160 11.27 31.52 -2.93
C CYS A 160 12.13 30.73 -1.93
N LEU A 161 12.04 31.00 -0.63
CA LEU A 161 12.73 30.24 0.42
C LEU A 161 12.41 28.74 0.33
N ARG A 162 11.11 28.42 0.30
CA ARG A 162 10.63 27.03 0.32
C ARG A 162 11.06 26.26 -0.92
N TYR A 163 10.99 26.87 -2.09
CA TYR A 163 11.33 26.20 -3.35
C TYR A 163 12.83 26.08 -3.57
N LEU A 164 13.64 27.06 -3.13
CA LEU A 164 15.10 26.93 -3.10
C LEU A 164 15.56 25.81 -2.15
N GLU A 165 14.90 25.64 -1.00
CA GLU A 165 15.17 24.48 -0.14
C GLU A 165 14.85 23.14 -0.80
N MET A 166 13.73 23.05 -1.54
CA MET A 166 13.35 21.83 -2.25
C MET A 166 14.35 21.53 -3.37
N GLU A 167 14.78 22.55 -4.11
CA GLU A 167 15.82 22.43 -5.13
C GLU A 167 17.12 21.89 -4.53
N ARG A 168 17.60 22.49 -3.43
CA ARG A 168 18.80 22.05 -2.72
C ARG A 168 18.69 20.61 -2.22
N LYS A 169 17.54 20.20 -1.69
CA LYS A 169 17.30 18.80 -1.25
C LYS A 169 17.28 17.83 -2.44
N ALA A 170 16.67 18.21 -3.56
CA ALA A 170 16.65 17.40 -4.78
C ALA A 170 18.05 17.21 -5.36
N ALA A 171 18.85 18.29 -5.38
CA ALA A 171 20.25 18.29 -5.78
C ALA A 171 21.12 17.33 -4.93
N LEU A 172 21.03 17.45 -3.61
CA LEU A 172 21.74 16.56 -2.67
C LEU A 172 21.35 15.10 -2.87
N LYS A 173 20.08 14.82 -3.18
CA LYS A 173 19.60 13.46 -3.44
C LYS A 173 20.20 12.90 -4.74
N ARG A 174 20.32 13.70 -5.81
CA ARG A 174 20.97 13.28 -7.06
C ARG A 174 22.44 12.95 -6.83
N GLN A 175 23.17 13.84 -6.12
CA GLN A 175 24.58 13.62 -5.77
C GLN A 175 24.83 12.33 -4.97
N ARG A 176 23.84 11.86 -4.19
CA ARG A 176 23.94 10.60 -3.42
C ARG A 176 23.60 9.34 -4.22
N LEU A 177 22.85 9.48 -5.32
CA LEU A 177 22.42 8.35 -6.14
C LEU A 177 23.47 7.98 -7.19
N ASP A 178 24.32 8.92 -7.60
CA ASP A 178 25.47 8.65 -8.46
C ASP A 178 26.73 8.30 -7.64
N HIS A 179 27.34 7.14 -7.91
CA HIS A 179 28.75 6.89 -7.54
C HIS A 179 29.64 7.85 -8.34
N PRO A 180 30.79 8.30 -7.80
CA PRO A 180 31.50 9.49 -8.30
C PRO A 180 32.19 9.18 -9.63
N ALA A 181 31.47 9.30 -10.73
CA ALA A 181 32.02 9.34 -12.06
C ALA A 181 32.14 10.79 -12.48
N ARG A 182 33.37 11.31 -12.36
CA ARG A 182 33.94 12.47 -13.07
C ARG A 182 33.01 13.67 -13.29
N ASP A 183 33.22 14.67 -12.44
CA ASP A 183 33.28 16.08 -12.85
C ASP A 183 32.02 16.75 -13.43
N THR A 184 30.84 16.15 -13.31
CA THR A 184 29.57 16.86 -13.57
C THR A 184 29.12 17.56 -12.29
N GLY A 185 29.80 18.68 -12.03
CA GLY A 185 29.63 19.52 -10.87
C GLY A 185 28.25 20.17 -10.83
N PHE A 186 27.36 19.63 -10.00
CA PHE A 186 26.17 20.38 -9.60
C PHE A 186 26.45 21.44 -8.52
N LEU A 187 27.73 21.62 -8.19
CA LEU A 187 28.24 22.75 -7.45
C LEU A 187 29.57 23.08 -8.11
N SER A 188 29.72 24.30 -8.66
CA SER A 188 30.95 24.98 -8.29
C SER A 188 30.93 24.95 -6.75
N PRO A 189 31.95 24.42 -6.07
CA PRO A 189 31.98 24.31 -4.61
C PRO A 189 31.51 25.58 -3.88
N GLU A 190 31.56 26.73 -4.54
CA GLU A 190 31.04 28.04 -4.15
C GLU A 190 29.52 28.13 -3.89
N ARG A 191 28.63 27.40 -4.60
CA ARG A 191 27.16 27.60 -4.43
C ARG A 191 26.52 26.83 -3.26
N VAL A 192 27.20 25.79 -2.75
CA VAL A 192 26.78 25.10 -1.51
C VAL A 192 27.53 25.59 -0.28
N VAL A 193 28.57 26.39 -0.49
CA VAL A 193 29.41 26.96 0.56
C VAL A 193 29.20 28.49 0.73
N GLY A 194 28.55 29.18 -0.22
CA GLY A 194 28.52 30.64 -0.25
C GLY A 194 27.30 31.36 0.37
N SER A 195 26.09 30.82 0.26
CA SER A 195 24.89 31.47 0.81
C SER A 195 23.79 30.49 1.22
N THR A 196 23.07 30.81 2.29
CA THR A 196 21.86 30.07 2.69
C THR A 196 20.72 30.36 1.72
N PRO A 197 19.73 29.45 1.54
CA PRO A 197 18.53 29.75 0.75
C PRO A 197 17.83 31.03 1.22
N ALA A 198 17.97 31.35 2.51
CA ALA A 198 17.54 32.61 3.10
C ALA A 198 18.26 33.83 2.53
N GLU A 199 19.60 33.84 2.58
CA GLU A 199 20.40 34.93 2.03
C GLU A 199 20.23 35.11 0.52
N GLU A 200 20.03 34.02 -0.20
CA GLU A 200 19.79 34.06 -1.64
C GLU A 200 18.40 34.65 -1.94
N CYS A 201 17.38 34.26 -1.18
CA CYS A 201 16.06 34.81 -1.35
C CYS A 201 15.96 36.29 -0.94
N ASP A 202 16.65 36.70 0.11
CA ASP A 202 16.71 38.11 0.55
C ASP A 202 17.37 39.03 -0.49
N ARG A 203 18.28 38.50 -1.32
CA ARG A 203 18.85 39.23 -2.46
C ARG A 203 17.87 39.35 -3.63
N LEU A 204 16.95 38.40 -3.77
CA LEU A 204 16.03 38.32 -4.91
C LEU A 204 14.72 39.06 -4.64
N VAL A 205 14.24 39.06 -3.40
CA VAL A 205 12.95 39.61 -3.01
C VAL A 205 13.14 40.73 -2.00
N THR A 206 12.78 41.95 -2.40
CA THR A 206 12.76 43.11 -1.49
C THR A 206 11.35 43.31 -0.96
N ILE A 207 11.16 43.23 0.36
CA ILE A 207 9.87 43.52 1.01
C ILE A 207 9.54 45.00 0.84
N SER A 208 8.44 45.31 0.16
CA SER A 208 8.06 46.70 -0.11
C SER A 208 6.56 46.85 -0.31
N HIS A 209 6.06 48.06 -0.07
CA HIS A 209 4.69 48.46 -0.38
C HIS A 209 4.51 48.95 -1.83
N SER A 210 5.60 49.03 -2.62
CA SER A 210 5.54 49.43 -4.03
C SER A 210 5.25 48.24 -4.94
N GLU A 211 4.32 48.42 -5.88
CA GLU A 211 3.98 47.42 -6.90
C GLU A 211 5.15 47.18 -7.88
N GLU A 212 5.90 48.23 -8.23
CA GLU A 212 7.09 48.14 -9.10
C GLU A 212 8.17 47.23 -8.48
N ILE A 213 8.39 47.34 -7.17
CA ILE A 213 9.36 46.52 -6.44
C ILE A 213 8.89 45.06 -6.35
N ALA A 214 7.58 44.84 -6.23
CA ALA A 214 7.00 43.49 -6.23
C ALA A 214 7.16 42.80 -7.60
N GLU A 215 6.92 43.51 -8.70
CA GLU A 215 7.13 43.00 -10.06
C GLU A 215 8.61 42.74 -10.37
N GLN A 216 9.49 43.64 -9.95
CA GLN A 216 10.94 43.47 -10.10
C GLN A 216 11.45 42.25 -9.32
N SER A 217 10.97 42.07 -8.09
CA SER A 217 11.30 40.89 -7.26
C SER A 217 10.84 39.60 -7.92
N LEU A 218 9.62 39.58 -8.48
CA LEU A 218 9.12 38.43 -9.23
C LEU A 218 10.00 38.11 -10.44
N ALA A 219 10.41 39.12 -11.22
CA ALA A 219 11.30 38.94 -12.37
C ALA A 219 12.68 38.42 -11.96
N ASN A 220 13.23 38.88 -10.84
CA ASN A 220 14.52 38.41 -10.32
C ASN A 220 14.44 36.93 -9.90
N VAL A 221 13.37 36.54 -9.22
CA VAL A 221 13.11 35.15 -8.83
C VAL A 221 12.93 34.27 -10.07
N GLN A 222 12.19 34.73 -11.08
CA GLN A 222 11.99 34.00 -12.33
C GLN A 222 13.28 33.74 -13.11
N ARG A 223 14.25 34.67 -13.05
CA ARG A 223 15.55 34.51 -13.72
C ARG A 223 16.52 33.61 -12.95
N SER A 224 16.43 33.59 -11.63
CA SER A 224 17.45 32.99 -10.77
C SER A 224 17.09 31.56 -10.33
N MET A 225 15.80 31.26 -10.18
CA MET A 225 15.34 29.94 -9.78
C MET A 225 15.12 29.03 -11.00
N ASN A 226 15.37 27.73 -10.83
CA ASN A 226 15.11 26.72 -11.85
C ASN A 226 13.65 26.77 -12.34
N TYR A 227 13.47 26.61 -13.66
CA TYR A 227 12.18 26.76 -14.33
C TYR A 227 11.08 25.85 -13.77
N TYR A 228 11.41 24.59 -13.43
CA TYR A 228 10.45 23.65 -12.86
C TYR A 228 9.95 24.15 -11.50
N PHE A 229 10.87 24.49 -10.58
CA PHE A 229 10.49 24.95 -9.24
C PHE A 229 9.77 26.30 -9.28
N PHE A 230 10.18 27.21 -10.17
CA PHE A 230 9.45 28.45 -10.41
C PHE A 230 8.03 28.21 -10.89
N THR A 231 7.83 27.28 -11.85
CA THR A 231 6.50 26.99 -12.39
C THR A 231 5.57 26.45 -11.29
N VAL A 232 6.03 25.47 -10.51
CA VAL A 232 5.22 24.90 -9.42
C VAL A 232 4.90 25.96 -8.36
N MET A 233 5.88 26.80 -7.99
CA MET A 233 5.65 27.93 -7.08
C MET A 233 4.62 28.91 -7.64
N SER A 234 4.71 29.25 -8.91
CA SER A 234 3.82 30.21 -9.57
C SER A 234 2.37 29.73 -9.61
N GLU A 235 2.16 28.45 -9.88
CA GLU A 235 0.85 27.81 -9.86
C GLU A 235 0.25 27.76 -8.45
N GLU A 236 1.07 27.56 -7.43
CA GLU A 236 0.64 27.55 -6.02
C GLU A 236 0.26 28.95 -5.52
N LEU A 237 1.05 29.96 -5.85
CA LEU A 237 0.80 31.35 -5.44
C LEU A 237 -0.31 32.01 -6.27
N GLY A 238 -0.65 31.44 -7.43
CA GLY A 238 -1.60 32.04 -8.37
C GLY A 238 -1.02 33.24 -9.11
N LEU A 239 0.30 33.25 -9.32
CA LEU A 239 0.94 34.28 -10.11
C LEU A 239 0.34 34.25 -11.53
N PRO A 240 0.07 35.41 -12.15
CA PRO A 240 -0.28 35.42 -13.56
C PRO A 240 0.86 34.74 -14.31
N GLU A 241 0.54 33.90 -15.29
CA GLU A 241 1.56 33.37 -16.21
C GLU A 241 2.17 34.58 -16.92
N THR A 242 3.26 35.11 -16.35
CA THR A 242 4.00 36.21 -16.93
C THR A 242 4.62 35.65 -18.20
N THR A 243 4.01 36.06 -19.30
CA THR A 243 4.27 35.63 -20.68
C THR A 243 3.99 34.17 -20.97
N ARG A 244 3.02 33.98 -21.86
CA ARG A 244 2.82 32.84 -22.75
C ARG A 244 4.15 32.51 -23.44
N HIS A 245 5.05 31.83 -22.75
CA HIS A 245 6.27 31.31 -23.35
C HIS A 245 5.83 30.28 -24.38
N ASP A 246 6.31 30.45 -25.62
CA ASP A 246 6.14 29.45 -26.67
C ASP A 246 6.67 28.11 -26.14
N ILE A 247 6.16 26.99 -26.65
CA ILE A 247 6.64 25.66 -26.25
C ILE A 247 8.16 25.60 -26.44
N ASP A 248 8.67 26.25 -27.48
CA ASP A 248 10.10 26.36 -27.77
C ASP A 248 10.87 27.15 -26.70
N ASP A 249 10.34 28.24 -26.17
CA ASP A 249 10.95 28.99 -25.05
C ASP A 249 10.95 28.17 -23.75
N ARG A 250 9.89 27.40 -23.50
CA ARG A 250 9.80 26.52 -22.33
C ARG A 250 10.79 25.37 -22.44
N LEU A 251 10.85 24.73 -23.61
CA LEU A 251 11.81 23.67 -23.91
C LEU A 251 13.24 24.21 -23.87
N ALA A 252 13.51 25.41 -24.38
CA ALA A 252 14.83 26.03 -24.32
C ALA A 252 15.24 26.39 -22.88
N LYS A 253 14.33 26.85 -22.02
CA LYS A 253 14.62 27.08 -20.60
C LYS A 253 14.81 25.77 -19.84
N MET A 254 13.98 24.76 -20.10
CA MET A 254 14.15 23.43 -19.51
C MET A 254 15.45 22.77 -19.97
N ALA A 255 15.82 22.94 -21.25
CA ALA A 255 17.07 22.44 -21.82
C ALA A 255 18.27 23.23 -21.31
N HIS A 256 18.21 24.57 -21.25
CA HIS A 256 19.24 25.39 -20.64
C HIS A 256 19.46 25.01 -19.18
N ASP A 257 18.37 24.80 -18.42
CA ASP A 257 18.46 24.29 -17.08
C ASP A 257 19.13 22.92 -17.12
N PHE A 258 18.66 21.98 -17.96
CA PHE A 258 19.18 20.60 -18.07
C PHE A 258 20.64 20.49 -18.54
N ASP A 259 21.08 21.37 -19.43
CA ASP A 259 22.42 21.45 -20.03
C ASP A 259 23.39 22.27 -19.15
N ALA A 260 22.87 23.00 -18.15
CA ALA A 260 23.64 23.62 -17.08
C ALA A 260 23.92 22.64 -15.90
N TYR A 261 23.56 21.34 -16.04
CA TYR A 261 23.91 20.23 -15.13
C TYR A 261 25.04 19.37 -15.70
#